data_AF-A0AA90Q307-F1
#
_entry.id   AF-A0AA90Q307-F1
#
_cell.length_a   1.000
_cell.length_b   1.000
_cell.length_c   1.000
_cell.angle_alpha   90.00
_cell.angle_beta   90.00
_cell.angle_gamma   90.00
#
_symmetry.space_group_name_H-M   'P 1'
#
loop_
_entity.id
_entity.type
_entity.pdbx_description
1 polymer ?
#
loop_
_entity_poly.entity_id
_entity_poly.type
_entity_poly.pdbx_seq_one_letter_code
_entity_poly.pdbx_strand_id
1 'polypeptide(L)'
;MNRELCAYIDKSFVGTLSENTGVWSFQYDQAWVEQGYELSPGLPLRTARHEDGGTVRPVQWFFDNLLPEADARLQLMTYMKNGVTAGVDAWTILAHFGAESAGALTLLAPGNALPEAGLLPLSDDELEARIKAMPRQPLSAKAPKKMSLAGAQQKLAIVKIDGQLFEPTGARASTHILKADAPRRVTSRRRNASSPALDYLR
;
A
#
# COMPACT_ATOMS: atom_id res chain seq x y z
N MET A 1 -16.70 18.63 11.02
CA MET A 1 -15.56 18.16 11.84
C MET A 1 -14.31 18.53 11.09
N ASN A 2 -13.30 19.10 11.76
CA ASN A 2 -11.98 19.31 11.17
C ASN A 2 -11.11 18.14 11.65
N ARG A 3 -10.61 17.33 10.72
CA ARG A 3 -9.74 16.19 11.02
C ARG A 3 -8.41 16.41 10.32
N GLU A 4 -7.32 16.03 10.99
CA GLU A 4 -5.98 16.24 10.48
C GLU A 4 -5.12 14.98 10.64
N LEU A 5 -4.20 14.79 9.71
CA LEU A 5 -3.18 13.74 9.71
C LEU A 5 -1.85 14.36 9.24
N CYS A 6 -0.78 14.08 9.97
CA CYS A 6 0.58 14.43 9.63
C CYS A 6 1.17 13.36 8.71
N ALA A 7 1.67 13.77 7.54
CA ALA A 7 2.30 12.90 6.56
C ALA A 7 3.82 12.93 6.72
N TYR A 8 4.43 11.75 6.74
CA TYR A 8 5.86 11.56 6.89
C TYR A 8 6.38 10.57 5.84
N ILE A 9 7.60 10.81 5.36
CA ILE A 9 8.38 9.84 4.59
C ILE A 9 9.66 9.59 5.37
N ASP A 10 9.92 8.34 5.72
CA ASP A 10 10.91 8.00 6.73
C ASP A 10 10.67 8.79 8.04
N LYS A 11 11.62 9.67 8.39
CA LYS A 11 11.54 10.56 9.56
C LYS A 11 11.23 12.01 9.18
N SER A 12 11.14 12.31 7.89
CA SER A 12 10.94 13.67 7.40
C SER A 12 9.46 13.99 7.35
N PHE A 13 9.08 15.12 7.95
CA PHE A 13 7.74 15.64 7.85
C PHE A 13 7.51 16.21 6.45
N VAL A 14 6.47 15.72 5.76
CA VAL A 14 6.16 16.10 4.38
C VAL A 14 5.09 17.17 4.34
N GLY A 15 4.11 17.10 5.26
CA GLY A 15 3.00 18.02 5.28
C GLY A 15 1.80 17.53 6.08
N THR A 16 0.73 18.32 6.05
CA THR A 16 -0.51 18.05 6.77
C THR A 16 -1.63 17.78 5.79
N LEU A 17 -2.28 16.63 5.95
CA LEU A 17 -3.54 16.27 5.34
C LEU A 17 -4.69 16.73 6.27
N SER A 18 -5.69 17.40 5.72
CA SER A 18 -6.86 17.84 6.48
C SER A 18 -8.16 17.53 5.74
N GLU A 19 -9.18 17.14 6.48
CA GLU A 19 -10.55 16.97 5.99
C GLU A 19 -11.49 17.88 6.79
N ASN A 20 -12.23 18.71 6.08
CA ASN A 20 -13.24 19.58 6.67
C ASN A 20 -14.56 19.44 5.89
N THR A 21 -15.57 18.88 6.54
CA THR A 21 -16.92 18.72 5.97
C THR A 21 -16.93 18.00 4.60
N GLY A 22 -16.07 16.99 4.44
CA GLY A 22 -15.93 16.23 3.20
C GLY A 22 -15.01 16.85 2.15
N VAL A 23 -14.44 18.04 2.40
CA VAL A 23 -13.43 18.67 1.55
C VAL A 23 -12.05 18.29 2.07
N TRP A 24 -11.27 17.63 1.22
CA TRP A 24 -9.91 17.19 1.53
C TRP A 24 -8.92 18.23 1.05
N SER A 25 -7.82 18.36 1.80
CA SER A 25 -6.78 19.32 1.49
C SER A 25 -5.44 18.84 2.01
N PHE A 26 -4.37 19.23 1.33
CA PHE A 26 -3.01 18.86 1.70
C PHE A 26 -2.10 20.08 1.63
N GLN A 27 -1.33 20.31 2.69
CA GLN A 27 -0.39 21.41 2.81
C GLN A 27 1.00 20.83 2.98
N TYR A 28 1.88 21.05 2.00
CA TYR A 28 3.29 20.68 2.14
C TYR A 28 3.96 21.51 3.23
N ASP A 29 4.90 20.89 3.94
CA ASP A 29 5.82 21.56 4.83
C ASP A 29 6.85 22.37 4.02
N GLN A 30 7.26 23.53 4.53
CA GLN A 30 8.21 24.40 3.83
C GLN A 30 9.55 23.69 3.60
N ALA A 31 10.06 22.96 4.58
CA ALA A 31 11.33 22.25 4.43
C ALA A 31 11.25 21.15 3.36
N TRP A 32 10.08 20.51 3.22
CA TRP A 32 9.84 19.53 2.17
C TRP A 32 9.73 20.17 0.78
N VAL A 33 9.13 21.36 0.67
CA VAL A 33 9.09 22.09 -0.62
C VAL A 33 10.50 22.43 -1.12
N GLU A 34 11.42 22.73 -0.21
CA GLU A 34 12.79 23.13 -0.56
C GLU A 34 13.69 21.95 -0.96
N GLN A 35 13.49 20.77 -0.37
CA GLN A 35 14.45 19.65 -0.48
C GLN A 35 13.82 18.32 -0.93
N GLY A 36 12.50 18.24 -0.97
CA GLY A 36 11.75 17.02 -1.23
C GLY A 36 11.38 16.84 -2.70
N TYR A 37 10.35 16.01 -2.91
CA TYR A 37 9.77 15.72 -4.21
C TYR A 37 8.24 15.71 -4.12
N GLU A 38 7.59 15.86 -5.28
CA GLU A 38 6.13 15.82 -5.38
C GLU A 38 5.57 14.44 -5.04
N LEU A 39 4.52 14.39 -4.23
CA LEU A 39 3.86 13.13 -3.86
C LEU A 39 3.15 12.48 -5.05
N SER A 40 2.60 13.30 -5.94
CA SER A 40 2.00 12.85 -7.20
C SER A 40 1.96 14.00 -8.21
N PRO A 41 1.80 13.71 -9.51
CA PRO A 41 1.63 14.76 -10.53
C PRO A 41 0.42 15.68 -10.27
N GLY A 42 -0.59 15.19 -9.52
CA GLY A 42 -1.76 15.98 -9.11
C GLY A 42 -1.53 16.84 -7.86
N LEU A 43 -0.39 16.66 -7.18
CA LEU A 43 0.00 17.37 -5.96
C LEU A 43 1.40 17.97 -6.13
N PRO A 44 1.60 18.94 -7.03
CA PRO A 44 2.91 19.53 -7.27
C PRO A 44 3.46 20.20 -6.01
N LEU A 45 4.79 20.21 -5.89
CA LEU A 45 5.47 20.87 -4.77
C LEU A 45 5.22 22.38 -4.80
N ARG A 46 4.46 22.85 -3.81
CA ARG A 46 4.22 24.27 -3.59
C ARG A 46 3.86 24.51 -2.12
N THR A 47 4.16 25.70 -1.65
CA THR A 47 3.79 26.17 -0.30
C THR A 47 2.31 26.52 -0.18
N ALA A 48 1.58 26.68 -1.28
CA ALA A 48 0.14 26.90 -1.25
C ALA A 48 -0.61 25.59 -0.94
N ARG A 49 -1.66 25.68 -0.14
CA ARG A 49 -2.54 24.54 0.19
C ARG A 49 -3.17 23.97 -1.09
N HIS A 50 -3.09 22.66 -1.24
CA HIS A 50 -3.91 21.92 -2.20
C HIS A 50 -5.26 21.67 -1.57
N GLU A 51 -6.33 22.09 -2.23
CA GLU A 51 -7.69 21.88 -1.76
C GLU A 51 -8.50 21.23 -2.89
N ASP A 52 -9.29 20.23 -2.53
CA ASP A 52 -10.15 19.54 -3.47
C ASP A 52 -11.37 20.38 -3.82
N GLY A 53 -11.70 20.42 -5.11
CA GLY A 53 -12.90 21.06 -5.61
C GLY A 53 -14.10 20.12 -5.67
N GLY A 54 -15.21 20.62 -6.23
CA GLY A 54 -16.42 19.80 -6.44
C GLY A 54 -16.18 18.59 -7.36
N THR A 55 -15.50 18.83 -8.49
CA THR A 55 -15.29 17.82 -9.55
C THR A 55 -13.87 17.24 -9.59
N VAL A 56 -12.87 18.05 -9.25
CA VAL A 56 -11.44 17.67 -9.31
C VAL A 56 -10.92 17.54 -7.89
N ARG A 57 -10.55 16.32 -7.51
CA ARG A 57 -10.20 15.95 -6.13
C ARG A 57 -8.84 15.25 -6.01
N PRO A 58 -7.75 15.89 -6.42
CA PRO A 58 -6.43 15.25 -6.49
C PRO A 58 -5.93 14.79 -5.12
N VAL A 59 -6.26 15.50 -4.04
CA VAL A 59 -5.87 15.11 -2.68
C VAL A 59 -6.58 13.82 -2.31
N GLN A 60 -7.91 13.81 -2.36
CA GLN A 60 -8.71 12.64 -2.04
C GLN A 60 -8.32 11.44 -2.91
N TRP A 61 -8.16 11.61 -4.23
CA TRP A 61 -7.76 10.52 -5.12
C TRP A 61 -6.39 9.93 -4.79
N PHE A 62 -5.41 10.78 -4.45
CA PHE A 62 -4.09 10.29 -4.06
C PHE A 62 -4.17 9.45 -2.79
N PHE A 63 -4.81 9.96 -1.74
CA PHE A 63 -4.90 9.28 -0.46
C PHE A 63 -5.84 8.07 -0.47
N ASP A 64 -6.90 8.08 -1.29
CA ASP A 64 -7.78 6.92 -1.50
C ASP A 64 -7.05 5.74 -2.17
N ASN A 65 -6.03 6.01 -2.98
CA ASN A 65 -5.17 4.98 -3.58
C ASN A 65 -4.17 4.37 -2.60
N LEU A 66 -3.95 5.00 -1.44
CA LEU A 66 -3.10 4.46 -0.37
C LEU A 66 -3.84 3.48 0.53
N LEU A 67 -5.16 3.47 0.47
CA LEU A 67 -5.99 2.58 1.26
C LEU A 67 -5.83 1.10 0.84
N PRO A 68 -5.99 0.14 1.77
CA PRO A 68 -5.97 -1.28 1.47
C PRO A 68 -6.98 -1.69 0.39
N GLU A 69 -6.75 -2.81 -0.29
CA GLU A 69 -7.72 -3.39 -1.23
C GLU A 69 -9.08 -3.72 -0.57
N ALA A 70 -10.12 -3.86 -1.40
CA ALA A 70 -11.52 -3.97 -0.96
C ALA A 70 -11.78 -5.05 0.10
N ASP A 71 -11.09 -6.19 0.03
CA ASP A 71 -11.25 -7.28 1.00
C ASP A 71 -10.70 -6.91 2.39
N ALA A 72 -9.56 -6.22 2.44
CA ALA A 72 -8.99 -5.70 3.69
C ALA A 72 -9.87 -4.58 4.27
N ARG A 73 -10.48 -3.74 3.42
CA ARG A 73 -11.49 -2.75 3.85
C ARG A 73 -12.72 -3.43 4.45
N LEU A 74 -13.23 -4.51 3.84
CA LEU A 74 -14.42 -5.21 4.31
C LEU A 74 -14.19 -5.94 5.65
N GLN A 75 -13.03 -6.59 5.81
CA GLN A 75 -12.64 -7.19 7.10
C GLN A 75 -12.53 -6.13 8.19
N LEU A 76 -11.98 -4.95 7.85
CA LEU A 76 -11.88 -3.84 8.79
C LEU A 76 -13.24 -3.26 9.17
N MET A 77 -14.14 -3.07 8.20
CA MET A 77 -15.51 -2.65 8.49
C MET A 77 -16.20 -3.62 9.46
N THR A 78 -15.88 -4.91 9.36
CA THR A 78 -16.41 -5.94 10.27
C THR A 78 -15.78 -5.85 11.66
N TYR A 79 -14.47 -5.60 11.76
CA TYR A 79 -13.78 -5.41 13.04
C TYR A 79 -14.21 -4.12 13.75
N MET A 80 -14.32 -3.01 13.02
CA MET A 80 -14.69 -1.69 13.56
C MET A 80 -16.17 -1.58 13.93
N LYS A 81 -17.08 -2.30 13.25
CA LYS A 81 -18.49 -2.37 13.63
C LYS A 81 -18.71 -2.92 15.05
N ASN A 82 -17.74 -3.65 15.60
CA ASN A 82 -17.81 -4.17 16.97
C ASN A 82 -17.33 -3.15 18.03
N GLY A 83 -16.86 -1.96 17.66
CA GLY A 83 -16.30 -0.99 18.62
C GLY A 83 -16.46 0.50 18.28
N VAL A 84 -16.87 0.88 17.06
CA VAL A 84 -17.00 2.28 16.64
C VAL A 84 -18.36 2.49 15.98
N THR A 85 -19.22 3.28 16.63
CA THR A 85 -20.59 3.63 16.23
C THR A 85 -20.65 4.70 15.12
N ALA A 86 -19.52 5.25 14.68
CA ALA A 86 -19.43 6.19 13.57
C ALA A 86 -19.01 5.47 12.28
N GLY A 87 -19.71 5.73 11.18
CA GLY A 87 -19.50 5.07 9.89
C GLY A 87 -18.03 5.03 9.46
N VAL A 88 -17.61 3.90 8.89
CA VAL A 88 -16.26 3.68 8.39
C VAL A 88 -16.08 4.47 7.10
N ASP A 89 -15.63 5.71 7.21
CA ASP A 89 -15.23 6.55 6.07
C ASP A 89 -13.76 6.34 5.70
N ALA A 90 -13.37 6.74 4.48
CA ALA A 90 -12.01 6.62 3.97
C ALA A 90 -10.97 7.25 4.91
N TRP A 91 -11.34 8.38 5.54
CA TRP A 91 -10.52 9.06 6.52
C TRP A 91 -10.21 8.20 7.75
N THR A 92 -11.23 7.56 8.33
CA THR A 92 -11.06 6.72 9.52
C THR A 92 -10.15 5.53 9.22
N ILE A 93 -10.26 4.96 8.01
CA ILE A 93 -9.37 3.87 7.58
C ILE A 93 -7.93 4.39 7.43
N LEU A 94 -7.72 5.56 6.81
CA LEU A 94 -6.39 6.18 6.71
C LEU A 94 -5.80 6.53 8.07
N ALA A 95 -6.59 7.04 9.01
CA ALA A 95 -6.10 7.38 10.34
C ALA A 95 -5.63 6.14 11.11
N HIS A 96 -6.22 4.97 10.86
CA HIS A 96 -5.87 3.72 11.52
C HIS A 96 -4.72 2.98 10.82
N PHE A 97 -4.78 2.82 9.49
CA PHE A 97 -3.80 2.06 8.70
C PHE A 97 -2.72 2.91 8.06
N GLY A 98 -2.87 4.23 8.03
CA GLY A 98 -1.86 5.14 7.52
C GLY A 98 -0.54 5.04 8.28
N ALA A 99 -0.59 4.61 9.55
CA ALA A 99 0.59 4.28 10.34
C ALA A 99 1.34 3.03 9.84
N GLU A 100 0.66 2.11 9.15
CA GLU A 100 1.23 0.85 8.64
C GLU A 100 1.83 0.96 7.22
N SER A 101 2.04 2.20 6.75
CA SER A 101 2.76 2.57 5.52
C SER A 101 2.18 2.00 4.23
N ALA A 102 1.47 2.84 3.49
CA ALA A 102 1.23 2.62 2.06
C ALA A 102 2.53 2.87 1.29
N GLY A 103 3.43 1.88 1.30
CA GLY A 103 4.76 1.97 0.69
C GLY A 103 5.75 2.76 1.55
N ALA A 104 5.89 4.06 1.28
CA ALA A 104 6.87 4.95 1.92
C ALA A 104 6.24 6.12 2.71
N LEU A 105 4.93 6.34 2.57
CA LEU A 105 4.21 7.41 3.26
C LEU A 105 3.57 6.85 4.53
N THR A 106 3.85 7.51 5.65
CA THR A 106 3.28 7.25 6.98
C THR A 106 2.36 8.39 7.35
N LEU A 107 1.11 8.10 7.69
CA LEU A 107 0.13 9.09 8.15
C LEU A 107 -0.19 8.85 9.62
N LEU A 108 -0.08 9.91 10.42
CA LEU A 108 -0.27 9.86 11.87
C LEU A 108 -1.22 10.97 12.31
N ALA A 109 -2.00 10.71 13.35
CA ALA A 109 -2.74 11.78 14.01
C ALA A 109 -1.77 12.82 14.60
N PRO A 110 -2.14 14.12 14.61
CA PRO A 110 -1.34 15.15 15.25
C PRO A 110 -1.00 14.78 16.70
N GLY A 111 0.28 14.88 17.07
CA GLY A 111 0.77 14.51 18.40
C GLY A 111 1.16 13.05 18.57
N ASN A 112 0.87 12.16 17.61
CA ASN A 112 1.39 10.80 17.64
C ASN A 112 2.87 10.80 17.22
N ALA A 113 3.69 10.05 17.96
CA ALA A 113 5.09 9.85 17.61
C ALA A 113 5.22 8.93 16.39
N LEU A 114 6.23 9.19 15.55
CA LEU A 114 6.63 8.27 14.51
C LEU A 114 7.04 6.92 15.14
N PRO A 115 6.50 5.79 14.65
CA PRO A 115 6.94 4.49 15.13
C PRO A 115 8.43 4.31 14.82
N GLU A 116 9.16 3.72 15.76
CA GLU A 116 10.61 3.54 15.64
C GLU A 116 10.95 2.82 14.34
N ALA A 117 11.84 3.43 13.54
CA ALA A 117 12.28 2.86 12.28
C ALA A 117 13.18 1.65 12.56
N GLY A 118 12.79 0.49 12.05
CA GLY A 118 13.56 -0.74 12.24
C GLY A 118 13.70 -1.56 10.96
N LEU A 119 14.52 -2.61 11.08
CA LEU A 119 14.74 -3.61 10.05
C LEU A 119 14.65 -4.98 10.73
N LEU A 120 13.73 -5.81 10.27
CA LEU A 120 13.69 -7.21 10.67
C LEU A 120 14.43 -8.04 9.63
N PRO A 121 15.40 -8.88 10.02
CA PRO A 121 16.07 -9.77 9.06
C PRO A 121 15.04 -10.71 8.44
N LEU A 122 15.12 -10.88 7.12
CA LEU A 122 14.33 -11.84 6.37
C LEU A 122 15.26 -12.89 5.81
N SER A 123 15.24 -14.08 6.40
CA SER A 123 16.03 -15.20 5.90
C SER A 123 15.45 -15.75 4.59
N ASP A 124 16.31 -16.36 3.78
CA ASP A 124 15.88 -17.03 2.55
C ASP A 124 14.90 -18.17 2.83
N ASP A 125 15.07 -18.91 3.93
CA ASP A 125 14.17 -19.98 4.37
C ASP A 125 12.76 -19.45 4.71
N GLU A 126 12.67 -18.31 5.41
CA GLU A 126 11.39 -17.66 5.72
C GLU A 126 10.72 -17.14 4.45
N LEU A 127 11.49 -16.53 3.55
CA LEU A 127 10.99 -16.08 2.26
C LEU A 127 10.47 -17.27 1.43
N GLU A 128 11.20 -18.38 1.38
CA GLU A 128 10.79 -19.59 0.67
C GLU A 128 9.50 -20.18 1.24
N ALA A 129 9.39 -20.25 2.58
CA ALA A 129 8.18 -20.72 3.25
C ALA A 129 6.96 -19.85 2.92
N ARG A 130 7.14 -18.52 2.86
CA ARG A 130 6.07 -17.58 2.46
C ARG A 130 5.68 -17.76 1.00
N ILE A 131 6.65 -17.92 0.10
CA ILE A 131 6.43 -18.20 -1.32
C ILE A 131 5.63 -19.50 -1.50
N LYS A 132 6.01 -20.59 -0.81
CA LYS A 132 5.29 -21.87 -0.85
C LYS A 132 3.86 -21.76 -0.33
N ALA A 133 3.60 -20.85 0.60
CA ALA A 133 2.28 -20.63 1.18
C ALA A 133 1.39 -19.66 0.38
N MET A 134 1.92 -18.98 -0.65
CA MET A 134 1.18 -18.05 -1.51
C MET A 134 -0.16 -18.57 -2.07
N PRO A 135 -0.34 -19.87 -2.39
CA PRO A 135 -1.63 -20.38 -2.84
C PRO A 135 -2.76 -20.25 -1.81
N ARG A 136 -2.43 -20.04 -0.53
CA ARG A 136 -3.38 -19.97 0.59
C ARG A 136 -3.35 -18.65 1.35
N GLN A 137 -2.26 -17.90 1.31
CA GLN A 137 -2.12 -16.61 2.01
C GLN A 137 -1.28 -15.62 1.19
N PRO A 138 -1.54 -14.30 1.27
CA PRO A 138 -0.71 -13.30 0.60
C PRO A 138 0.77 -13.37 1.02
N LEU A 139 1.68 -13.02 0.11
CA LEU A 139 3.13 -12.99 0.41
C LEU A 139 3.47 -12.02 1.55
N SER A 140 2.70 -10.93 1.64
CA SER A 140 2.80 -9.90 2.67
C SER A 140 2.04 -10.24 3.97
N ALA A 141 1.44 -11.43 4.09
CA ALA A 141 0.58 -11.77 5.25
C ALA A 141 1.30 -11.66 6.60
N LYS A 142 2.61 -12.00 6.63
CA LYS A 142 3.47 -11.88 7.80
C LYS A 142 4.37 -10.64 7.77
N ALA A 143 4.23 -9.80 6.75
CA ALA A 143 5.07 -8.63 6.60
C ALA A 143 4.65 -7.52 7.58
N PRO A 144 5.60 -6.85 8.25
CA PRO A 144 5.31 -5.72 9.12
C PRO A 144 4.65 -4.55 8.38
N LYS A 145 5.02 -4.36 7.10
CA LYS A 145 4.42 -3.36 6.22
C LYS A 145 3.62 -4.02 5.12
N LYS A 146 2.33 -3.69 5.06
CA LYS A 146 1.43 -4.17 4.00
C LYS A 146 1.45 -3.18 2.85
N MET A 147 2.10 -3.52 1.75
CA MET A 147 1.97 -2.74 0.53
C MET A 147 0.63 -3.04 -0.16
N SER A 148 -0.24 -2.03 -0.22
CA SER A 148 -1.41 -2.02 -1.11
C SER A 148 -0.95 -1.52 -2.48
N LEU A 149 -0.26 -2.37 -3.26
CA LEU A 149 0.19 -2.00 -4.60
C LEU A 149 -0.59 -2.79 -5.66
N ALA A 150 -1.56 -2.12 -6.29
CA ALA A 150 -2.46 -2.69 -7.28
C ALA A 150 -1.78 -3.64 -8.30
N GLY A 151 -2.44 -4.76 -8.58
CA GLY A 151 -2.06 -5.75 -9.59
C GLY A 151 -2.17 -7.20 -9.11
N ALA A 152 -2.38 -8.15 -10.03
CA ALA A 152 -2.57 -9.56 -9.72
C ALA A 152 -1.32 -10.29 -9.16
N GLN A 153 -0.14 -9.65 -9.25
CA GLN A 153 1.12 -10.21 -8.79
C GLN A 153 1.40 -9.82 -7.33
N GLN A 154 1.70 -10.81 -6.49
CA GLN A 154 2.04 -10.61 -5.08
C GLN A 154 3.41 -9.91 -4.95
N LYS A 155 3.47 -8.88 -4.10
CA LYS A 155 4.66 -8.03 -3.91
C LYS A 155 4.99 -7.91 -2.43
N LEU A 156 6.28 -7.83 -2.11
CA LEU A 156 6.81 -7.62 -0.77
C LEU A 156 7.77 -6.43 -0.76
N ALA A 157 7.58 -5.48 0.16
CA ALA A 157 8.51 -4.39 0.40
C ALA A 157 9.70 -4.91 1.21
N ILE A 158 10.91 -4.72 0.72
CA ILE A 158 12.14 -5.15 1.38
C ILE A 158 13.20 -4.05 1.34
N VAL A 159 14.16 -4.17 2.24
CA VAL A 159 15.40 -3.40 2.25
C VAL A 159 16.53 -4.40 2.05
N LYS A 160 17.39 -4.16 1.05
CA LYS A 160 18.58 -4.98 0.80
C LYS A 160 19.83 -4.22 1.23
N ILE A 161 20.60 -4.80 2.15
CA ILE A 161 21.87 -4.24 2.67
C ILE A 161 22.91 -5.34 2.60
N ASP A 162 24.04 -5.09 1.94
CA ASP A 162 25.16 -6.03 1.82
C ASP A 162 24.78 -7.46 1.36
N GLY A 163 23.77 -7.55 0.49
CA GLY A 163 23.28 -8.83 -0.02
C GLY A 163 22.21 -9.50 0.83
N GLN A 164 21.99 -9.06 2.06
CA GLN A 164 20.98 -9.58 2.98
C GLN A 164 19.65 -8.84 2.82
N LEU A 165 18.55 -9.57 3.03
CA LEU A 165 17.19 -9.06 2.93
C LEU A 165 16.64 -8.70 4.32
N PHE A 166 15.95 -7.57 4.39
CA PHE A 166 15.29 -7.09 5.60
C PHE A 166 13.88 -6.61 5.28
N GLU A 167 12.95 -6.81 6.20
CA GLU A 167 11.63 -6.19 6.18
C GLU A 167 11.68 -4.86 6.94
N PRO A 168 11.31 -3.74 6.30
CA PRO A 168 11.24 -2.45 6.99
C PRO A 168 10.09 -2.43 8.00
N THR A 169 10.34 -1.88 9.19
CA THR A 169 9.34 -1.69 10.24
C THR A 169 9.19 -0.22 10.63
N GLY A 170 8.04 0.12 11.22
CA GLY A 170 7.74 1.47 11.70
C GLY A 170 7.89 2.53 10.62
N ALA A 171 8.66 3.57 10.87
CA ALA A 171 8.86 4.66 9.93
C ALA A 171 9.77 4.32 8.73
N ARG A 172 10.51 3.19 8.72
CA ARG A 172 11.53 2.89 7.69
C ARG A 172 10.93 2.67 6.29
N ALA A 173 11.38 3.37 5.26
CA ALA A 173 10.98 3.13 3.88
C ALA A 173 11.65 1.86 3.30
N SER A 174 10.93 1.14 2.43
CA SER A 174 11.51 0.05 1.65
C SER A 174 12.38 0.59 0.52
N THR A 175 13.50 -0.05 0.23
CA THR A 175 14.36 0.31 -0.91
C THR A 175 14.10 -0.54 -2.15
N HIS A 176 13.49 -1.72 -1.98
CA HIS A 176 13.26 -2.68 -3.06
C HIS A 176 11.85 -3.29 -2.95
N ILE A 177 11.30 -3.70 -4.10
CA ILE A 177 10.05 -4.46 -4.18
C ILE A 177 10.39 -5.85 -4.72
N LEU A 178 10.19 -6.88 -3.90
CA LEU A 178 10.29 -8.28 -4.33
C LEU A 178 8.96 -8.69 -4.96
N LYS A 179 9.00 -9.08 -6.23
CA LYS A 179 7.85 -9.56 -6.97
C LYS A 179 7.95 -11.07 -7.08
N ALA A 180 6.99 -11.80 -6.54
CA ALA A 180 6.94 -13.24 -6.73
C ALA A 180 6.31 -13.56 -8.09
N ASP A 181 6.90 -14.48 -8.85
CA ASP A 181 6.27 -14.98 -10.06
C ASP A 181 4.97 -15.70 -9.72
N ALA A 182 3.92 -15.45 -10.50
CA ALA A 182 2.70 -16.22 -10.40
C ALA A 182 3.03 -17.70 -10.68
N PRO A 183 2.48 -18.66 -9.92
CA PRO A 183 2.70 -20.07 -10.21
C PRO A 183 2.32 -20.33 -11.66
N ARG A 184 3.29 -20.81 -12.46
CA ARG A 184 3.06 -21.23 -13.85
C ARG A 184 1.89 -22.20 -13.82
N ARG A 185 0.73 -21.80 -14.36
CA ARG A 185 -0.32 -22.76 -14.72
C ARG A 185 0.31 -23.66 -15.77
N VAL A 186 0.70 -24.87 -15.36
CA VAL A 186 0.96 -25.96 -16.30
C VAL A 186 -0.38 -26.25 -16.95
N THR A 187 -0.61 -25.65 -18.12
CA THR A 187 -1.70 -26.08 -18.98
C THR A 187 -1.33 -27.47 -19.44
N SER A 188 -1.95 -28.48 -18.84
CA SER A 188 -1.93 -29.82 -19.42
C SER A 188 -2.68 -29.74 -20.74
N ARG A 189 -1.95 -29.49 -21.84
CA ARG A 189 -2.41 -29.87 -23.17
C ARG A 189 -2.58 -31.39 -23.13
N ARG A 190 -3.80 -31.85 -22.79
CA ARG A 190 -4.24 -33.21 -23.13
C ARG A 190 -4.07 -33.33 -24.64
N ARG A 191 -3.04 -34.07 -25.06
CA ARG A 191 -3.00 -34.66 -26.39
C ARG A 191 -4.15 -35.67 -26.44
N ASN A 192 -5.33 -35.21 -26.84
CA ASN A 192 -6.35 -36.11 -27.38
C ASN A 192 -5.88 -36.51 -28.78
N ALA A 193 -5.02 -37.52 -28.85
CA ALA A 193 -5.05 -38.44 -29.97
C ALA A 193 -6.36 -39.23 -29.83
N SER A 194 -7.18 -39.25 -30.90
CA SER A 194 -8.21 -40.24 -31.27
C SER A 194 -9.49 -39.57 -31.79
N SER A 195 -9.57 -39.41 -33.11
CA SER A 195 -10.81 -39.73 -33.85
C SER A 195 -10.47 -40.10 -35.30
N PRO A 196 -11.01 -41.23 -35.81
CA PRO A 196 -10.81 -41.71 -37.18
C PRO A 196 -11.96 -41.29 -38.11
N ALA A 197 -11.66 -41.08 -39.40
CA ALA A 197 -12.51 -41.24 -40.59
C ALA A 197 -11.69 -40.68 -41.79
N LEU A 198 -11.07 -41.50 -42.64
CA LEU A 198 -11.62 -42.14 -43.86
C LEU A 198 -12.26 -41.16 -44.88
N ASP A 199 -11.78 -41.28 -46.13
CA ASP A 199 -12.35 -40.85 -47.42
C ASP A 199 -12.32 -39.35 -47.79
N TYR A 200 -11.96 -38.88 -49.00
CA TYR A 200 -11.96 -39.47 -50.35
C TYR A 200 -10.81 -38.94 -51.23
N LEU A 201 -10.39 -39.80 -52.17
CA LEU A 201 -9.61 -39.48 -53.37
C LEU A 201 -10.32 -38.47 -54.29
N ARG A 202 -9.60 -37.43 -54.75
CA ARG A 202 -9.36 -37.08 -56.17
C ARG A 202 -8.45 -35.87 -56.30
#